data_AF-A0A8T4DXQ6-F1
#
_entry.id   AF-A0A8T4DXQ6-F1
#
_cell.length_a   1.000
_cell.length_b   1.000
_cell.length_c   1.000
_cell.angle_alpha   90.00
_cell.angle_beta   90.00
_cell.angle_gamma   90.00
#
_symmetry.space_group_name_H-M   'P 1'
#
loop_
_entity.id
_entity.type
_entity.pdbx_description
1 polymer ?
#
loop_
_entity_poly.entity_id
_entity_poly.type
_entity_poly.pdbx_seq_one_letter_code
_entity_poly.pdbx_strand_id
1 'polypeptide(L)'
;FSWINWSEIGREELLKRYLFEKYMKTGELTKDEEKFCEQIDWHPVDELPVKKEFRKKLGEIRKGKYSKPMKPDQLKQWFKDL
;
A
#
# COMPACT_ATOMS: atom_id res chain seq x y z
N PHE A 1 -10.25 22.99 20.14
CA PHE A 1 -8.81 23.24 19.89
C PHE A 1 -8.15 21.90 19.63
N SER A 2 -7.53 21.76 18.47
CA SER A 2 -7.02 20.49 17.96
C SER A 2 -5.93 19.94 18.88
N TRP A 3 -6.12 18.74 19.43
CA TRP A 3 -5.14 17.98 20.22
C TRP A 3 -4.00 17.42 19.34
N ILE A 4 -3.84 17.95 18.14
CA ILE A 4 -2.92 17.47 17.13
C ILE A 4 -1.71 18.39 17.11
N ASN A 5 -0.55 17.81 17.41
CA ASN A 5 0.73 18.48 17.29
C ASN A 5 1.20 18.48 15.82
N TRP A 6 0.79 19.49 15.06
CA TRP A 6 1.17 19.62 13.64
C TRP A 6 2.69 19.71 13.41
N SER A 7 3.46 20.18 14.39
CA SER A 7 4.93 20.24 14.29
C SER A 7 5.59 18.86 14.35
N GLU A 8 4.93 17.90 15.00
CA GLU A 8 5.40 16.53 15.15
C GLU A 8 5.07 15.74 13.88
N ILE A 9 3.85 15.88 13.37
CA ILE A 9 3.45 15.35 12.07
C ILE A 9 4.37 15.85 10.95
N GLY A 10 4.67 17.15 10.92
CA GLY A 10 5.58 17.71 9.92
C GLY A 10 7.00 17.14 9.99
N ARG A 11 7.50 16.83 11.20
CA ARG A 11 8.81 16.20 11.38
C ARG A 11 8.81 14.75 10.92
N GLU A 12 7.76 14.00 11.24
CA GLU A 12 7.59 12.61 10.81
C GLU A 12 7.56 12.51 9.28
N GLU A 13 6.80 13.37 8.60
CA GLU A 13 6.71 13.40 7.14
C GLU A 13 8.05 13.75 6.46
N LEU A 14 8.83 14.65 7.05
CA LEU A 14 10.17 14.95 6.54
C LEU A 14 11.12 13.75 6.70
N LEU A 15 11.02 13.02 7.81
CA LEU A 15 11.80 11.81 8.04
C LEU A 15 11.41 10.69 7.07
N LYS A 16 10.11 10.45 6.84
CA LYS A 16 9.64 9.49 5.83
C LYS A 16 10.24 9.78 4.46
N ARG A 17 10.19 11.04 4.01
CA ARG A 17 10.78 11.46 2.73
C ARG A 17 12.28 11.21 2.67
N TYR A 18 13.01 11.57 3.73
CA TYR A 18 14.44 11.32 3.79
C TYR A 18 14.78 9.83 3.70
N LEU A 19 14.06 8.98 4.46
CA LEU A 19 14.25 7.53 4.45
C LEU A 19 13.89 6.92 3.10
N PHE A 20 12.82 7.38 2.47
CA PHE A 20 12.43 6.94 1.14
C PHE A 20 13.51 7.29 0.10
N GLU A 21 14.01 8.53 0.08
CA GLU A 21 15.08 8.94 -0.83
C GLU A 21 16.38 8.17 -0.60
N LYS A 22 16.72 7.92 0.67
CA LYS A 22 17.89 7.11 1.04
C LYS A 22 17.72 5.68 0.55
N TYR A 23 16.60 5.04 0.87
CA TYR A 23 16.27 3.69 0.44
C TYR A 23 16.26 3.54 -1.08
N MET A 24 15.75 4.54 -1.81
CA MET A 24 15.81 4.56 -3.27
C MET A 24 17.24 4.61 -3.84
N LYS A 25 18.21 5.14 -3.09
CA LYS A 25 19.63 5.22 -3.50
C LYS A 25 20.43 3.99 -3.06
N THR A 26 20.24 3.53 -1.82
CA THR A 26 21.07 2.49 -1.20
C THR A 26 20.42 1.11 -1.21
N GLY A 27 19.09 1.04 -1.24
CA GLY A 27 18.33 -0.21 -1.07
C GLY A 27 18.32 -0.74 0.36
N GLU A 28 18.92 -0.04 1.32
CA GLU A 28 19.14 -0.50 2.68
C GLU A 28 18.77 0.59 3.70
N LEU A 29 18.13 0.18 4.79
CA LEU A 29 17.88 1.00 5.98
C LEU A 29 18.81 0.55 7.11
N THR A 30 19.14 1.46 8.02
CA THR A 30 19.83 1.07 9.27
C THR A 30 18.82 0.51 10.28
N LYS A 31 19.29 -0.23 11.28
CA LYS A 31 18.42 -0.80 12.34
C LYS A 31 17.58 0.24 13.07
N ASP A 32 18.11 1.45 13.27
CA ASP A 32 17.38 2.54 13.92
C ASP A 32 16.27 3.10 13.01
N GLU A 33 16.52 3.14 11.70
CA GLU A 33 15.54 3.58 10.69
C GLU A 33 14.44 2.54 10.51
N GLU A 34 14.78 1.25 10.51
CA GLU A 34 13.81 0.14 10.51
C GLU A 34 12.90 0.22 11.73
N LYS A 35 13.48 0.44 12.92
CA LYS A 35 12.71 0.59 14.15
C LYS A 35 11.76 1.78 14.10
N PHE A 36 12.17 2.89 13.49
CA PHE A 36 11.29 4.04 13.27
C PHE A 36 10.13 3.68 12.34
N CYS A 37 10.41 3.03 11.20
CA CYS A 37 9.40 2.54 10.26
C CYS A 37 8.36 1.62 10.93
N GLU A 38 8.81 0.67 11.76
CA GLU A 38 7.93 -0.23 12.52
C GLU A 38 7.04 0.52 13.53
N GLN A 39 7.55 1.57 14.17
CA GLN A 39 6.79 2.34 15.16
C GLN A 39 5.62 3.11 14.55
N ILE A 40 5.76 3.54 13.30
CA ILE A 40 4.77 4.35 12.59
C ILE A 40 3.94 3.55 11.58
N ASP A 41 4.11 2.21 11.54
CA ASP A 41 3.44 1.30 10.61
C ASP A 41 3.57 1.75 9.14
N TRP A 42 4.78 2.15 8.74
CA TRP A 42 5.07 2.61 7.37
C TRP A 42 6.44 2.10 6.93
N HIS A 43 6.55 1.64 5.68
CA HIS A 43 7.84 1.25 5.09
C HIS A 43 8.08 1.94 3.74
N PRO A 44 9.32 2.32 3.38
CA PRO A 44 9.64 2.93 2.08
C PRO A 44 9.16 2.16 0.84
N VAL A 45 8.86 0.87 0.98
CA VAL A 45 8.36 0.04 -0.13
C VAL A 45 6.91 0.33 -0.48
N ASP A 46 6.14 0.88 0.46
CA ASP A 46 4.71 1.18 0.29
C ASP A 46 4.49 2.33 -0.70
N GLU A 47 5.45 3.25 -0.78
CA GLU A 47 5.44 4.37 -1.73
C GLU A 47 6.03 4.01 -3.10
N LEU A 48 6.58 2.81 -3.26
CA LEU A 48 7.17 2.42 -4.54
C LEU A 48 6.10 2.34 -5.63
N PRO A 49 6.39 2.93 -6.82
CA PRO A 49 5.45 2.85 -7.92
C PRO A 49 5.28 1.40 -8.35
N VAL A 50 4.03 0.91 -8.37
CA VAL A 50 3.72 -0.44 -8.86
C VAL A 50 4.31 -0.66 -10.25
N LYS A 51 5.11 -1.70 -10.41
CA LYS A 51 5.72 -2.04 -11.71
C LYS A 51 4.64 -2.14 -12.80
N LYS A 52 4.94 -1.65 -14.00
CA LYS A 52 3.97 -1.63 -15.13
C LYS A 52 3.42 -3.03 -15.46
N GLU A 53 4.23 -4.06 -15.29
CA GLU A 53 3.85 -5.46 -15.51
C GLU A 53 2.74 -5.93 -14.56
N PHE A 54 2.81 -5.55 -13.29
CA PHE A 54 1.78 -5.88 -12.30
C PHE A 54 0.48 -5.13 -12.61
N ARG A 55 0.56 -3.87 -13.04
CA ARG A 55 -0.62 -3.12 -13.52
C ARG A 55 -1.28 -3.81 -14.72
N LYS A 56 -0.50 -4.36 -15.66
CA LYS A 56 -1.03 -5.10 -16.80
C LYS A 56 -1.74 -6.39 -16.35
N LYS A 57 -1.11 -7.19 -15.49
CA LYS A 57 -1.72 -8.41 -14.92
C LYS A 57 -3.01 -8.10 -14.15
N LEU A 58 -3.03 -7.05 -13.33
CA LEU A 58 -4.26 -6.60 -12.65
C LEU A 58 -5.36 -6.20 -13.64
N GLY A 59 -5.00 -5.52 -14.73
CA GLY A 59 -5.93 -5.19 -15.81
C GLY A 59 -6.51 -6.43 -16.49
N GLU A 60 -5.71 -7.48 -16.69
CA GLU A 60 -6.15 -8.76 -17.25
C GLU A 60 -7.07 -9.51 -16.26
N ILE A 61 -6.73 -9.56 -14.97
CA ILE A 61 -7.57 -10.15 -13.92
C ILE A 61 -8.92 -9.42 -13.82
N ARG A 62 -8.90 -8.07 -13.85
CA ARG A 62 -10.12 -7.24 -13.86
C ARG A 62 -10.94 -7.40 -15.14
N LYS A 63 -10.41 -7.97 -16.21
CA LYS A 63 -11.19 -8.33 -17.42
C LYS A 63 -11.54 -9.81 -17.47
N GLY A 64 -11.03 -10.60 -16.51
CA GLY A 64 -11.20 -12.04 -16.43
C GLY A 64 -12.61 -12.47 -16.00
N LYS A 65 -12.83 -13.78 -15.99
CA LYS A 65 -14.12 -14.44 -15.73
C LYS A 65 -14.78 -13.99 -14.41
N TYR A 66 -13.99 -13.57 -13.42
CA TYR A 66 -14.43 -13.15 -12.08
C TYR A 66 -14.79 -11.67 -11.95
N SER A 67 -14.60 -10.84 -12.99
CA SER A 67 -14.97 -9.42 -12.95
C SER A 67 -16.35 -9.12 -13.52
N LYS A 68 -16.98 -10.12 -14.14
CA LYS A 68 -18.33 -9.97 -14.66
C LYS A 68 -19.28 -9.82 -13.46
N PRO A 69 -20.13 -8.78 -13.43
CA PRO A 69 -21.14 -8.67 -12.38
C PRO A 69 -22.01 -9.92 -12.42
N MET A 70 -22.05 -10.64 -11.30
CA MET A 70 -22.89 -11.81 -11.12
C MET A 70 -24.35 -11.33 -11.07
N LYS A 71 -25.22 -11.94 -11.86
CA LYS A 71 -26.66 -11.64 -11.76
C LYS A 71 -27.17 -12.07 -10.38
N PRO A 72 -28.18 -11.39 -9.80
CA PRO A 72 -28.74 -11.75 -8.49
C PRO A 72 -29.15 -13.23 -8.37
N ASP A 73 -29.64 -13.83 -9.47
CA ASP A 73 -30.04 -15.24 -9.48
C ASP A 73 -28.84 -16.20 -9.44
N GLN A 74 -27.73 -15.82 -10.07
CA GLN A 74 -26.49 -16.60 -10.01
C GLN A 74 -25.84 -16.50 -8.62
N LEU A 75 -25.94 -15.33 -7.96
CA LEU A 75 -25.46 -15.14 -6.60
C LEU A 75 -26.25 -16.00 -5.60
N LYS A 76 -27.58 -16.07 -5.75
CA LYS A 76 -28.45 -16.94 -4.93
C LYS A 76 -28.11 -18.41 -5.09
N GLN A 77 -27.76 -18.85 -6.29
CA GLN A 77 -27.34 -20.24 -6.52
C GLN A 77 -25.98 -20.51 -5.88
N TRP A 78 -25.03 -19.59 -6.02
CA TRP A 78 -23.71 -19.72 -5.42
C TRP A 78 -23.74 -19.82 -3.88
N PHE A 79 -24.61 -19.06 -3.21
CA PHE A 79 -24.82 -19.18 -1.75
C PHE A 79 -25.45 -20.51 -1.32
N LYS A 80 -26.13 -21.23 -2.22
CA LYS A 80 -26.68 -22.57 -1.92
C LYS A 80 -25.66 -23.68 -2.11
N ASP A 81 -24.65 -23.43 -2.95
CA ASP A 81 -23.58 -24.38 -3.26
C ASP A 81 -22.36 -24.22 -2.32
N LEU A 82 -22.46 -23.36 -1.29
CA LEU A 82 -21.46 -22.99 -0.30
C LEU A 82 -21.74 -23.67 1.04
#